data_AF-Q12VU2-F1
#
_entry.id   AF-Q12VU2-F1
#
_cell.length_a   1.000
_cell.length_b   1.000
_cell.length_c   1.000
_cell.angle_alpha   90.00
_cell.angle_beta   90.00
_cell.angle_gamma   90.00
#
_symmetry.space_group_name_H-M   'P 1'
#
loop_
_entity.id
_entity.type
_entity.pdbx_description
1 polymer ?
#
loop_
_entity_poly.entity_id
_entity_poly.type
_entity_poly.pdbx_seq_one_letter_code
_entity_poly.pdbx_strand_id
1 'polypeptide(L)'
;MVSMKLYVPHVGHLEGLEDLLSGSDDIYAVYMAGSPDYIGTGRTNLSAPKLEEIAIQTEYAHDKGVKMEIILNSSCMGGQQLTPEGYRTIDWYFDKLNNIGIDSITVADPFFVEMLAKDYDMDVVVSVLSFVDSPQKAEFYEQLGATTIVIDPVVNRQFDKLEAIRDAVSCDLKLLVNEACLYQCPFRYAHFNFFSHANGPGPKPNVLDDYYYFKCLSLRINDPQQLIKSPWIRPEDLKEYRHITDTFKIGGRTQFVNWVLDAVDAYAGESYDGNLMDLLDSVKDLKDNFYVPNSELNGAIEQWKRCDKVCHKCGYCKRLAEKVIQVYSYNGDERCTIPLGSSGDRK
;
A
#
# COMPACT_ATOMS: atom_id res chain seq x y z
N MET A 1 20.71 4.20 -16.89
CA MET A 1 20.01 3.63 -15.72
C MET A 1 18.58 4.10 -15.82
N VAL A 2 17.61 3.19 -15.70
CA VAL A 2 16.19 3.58 -15.61
C VAL A 2 16.01 4.28 -14.27
N SER A 3 15.40 5.46 -14.26
CA SER A 3 15.16 6.22 -13.03
C SER A 3 14.05 5.56 -12.22
N MET A 4 14.24 5.46 -10.90
CA MET A 4 13.20 4.97 -10.01
C MET A 4 11.99 5.91 -10.01
N LYS A 5 10.78 5.34 -9.94
CA LYS A 5 9.52 6.08 -9.85
C LYS A 5 8.86 5.80 -8.51
N LEU A 6 8.81 6.81 -7.64
CA LEU A 6 8.13 6.72 -6.34
C LEU A 6 6.70 7.27 -6.43
N TYR A 7 5.72 6.39 -6.18
CA TYR A 7 4.32 6.76 -5.98
C TYR A 7 4.05 6.97 -4.49
N VAL A 8 3.63 8.18 -4.13
CA VAL A 8 3.61 8.66 -2.75
C VAL A 8 2.17 8.97 -2.31
N PRO A 9 1.77 8.58 -1.09
CA PRO A 9 0.41 8.81 -0.62
C PRO A 9 0.17 10.29 -0.36
N HIS A 10 -0.98 10.77 -0.80
CA HIS A 10 -1.50 12.10 -0.50
C HIS A 10 -2.82 11.99 0.27
N VAL A 11 -2.99 12.80 1.30
CA VAL A 11 -4.16 12.83 2.19
C VAL A 11 -5.40 13.37 1.45
N GLY A 12 -5.20 14.24 0.44
CA GLY A 12 -6.27 14.74 -0.43
C GLY A 12 -6.77 16.15 -0.11
N HIS A 13 -5.91 17.04 0.39
CA HIS A 13 -6.17 18.49 0.52
C HIS A 13 -4.96 19.30 0.02
N LEU A 14 -5.17 20.50 -0.52
CA LEU A 14 -4.13 21.25 -1.22
C LEU A 14 -2.89 21.55 -0.35
N GLU A 15 -3.07 22.05 0.88
CA GLU A 15 -1.94 22.38 1.77
C GLU A 15 -0.99 21.18 2.00
N GLY A 16 -1.54 19.98 2.16
CA GLY A 16 -0.74 18.78 2.35
C GLY A 16 0.00 18.36 1.07
N LEU A 17 -0.54 18.69 -0.10
CA LEU A 17 0.14 18.49 -1.38
C LEU A 17 1.29 19.49 -1.54
N GLU A 18 1.07 20.76 -1.19
CA GLU A 18 2.10 21.81 -1.23
C GLU A 18 3.28 21.46 -0.31
N ASP A 19 3.00 21.03 0.92
CA ASP A 19 4.03 20.57 1.87
C ASP A 19 4.79 19.35 1.32
N LEU A 20 4.06 18.38 0.74
CA LEU A 20 4.66 17.16 0.21
C LEU A 20 5.58 17.45 -0.99
N LEU A 21 5.13 18.25 -1.95
CA LEU A 21 5.88 18.56 -3.18
C LEU A 21 6.95 19.63 -2.99
N SER A 22 6.92 20.40 -1.89
CA SER A 22 8.03 21.26 -1.50
C SER A 22 9.09 20.54 -0.66
N GLY A 23 8.72 19.41 -0.03
CA GLY A 23 9.61 18.63 0.82
C GLY A 23 10.55 17.69 0.08
N SER A 24 10.23 17.25 -1.14
CA SER A 24 11.08 16.34 -1.92
C SER A 24 10.84 16.43 -3.43
N ASP A 25 11.94 16.47 -4.19
CA ASP A 25 11.94 16.41 -5.66
C ASP A 25 11.96 14.95 -6.19
N ASP A 26 12.07 13.95 -5.32
CA ASP A 26 12.15 12.52 -5.70
C ASP A 26 10.76 11.88 -5.93
N ILE A 27 9.70 12.68 -5.84
CA ILE A 27 8.31 12.24 -5.98
C ILE A 27 7.94 12.21 -7.46
N TYR A 28 7.71 11.00 -8.00
CA TYR A 28 7.28 10.83 -9.39
C TYR A 28 5.78 11.07 -9.56
N ALA A 29 4.98 10.57 -8.60
CA ALA A 29 3.53 10.67 -8.63
C ALA A 29 2.97 10.71 -7.21
N VAL A 30 1.89 11.44 -7.03
CA VAL A 30 1.09 11.41 -5.80
C VAL A 30 -0.22 10.67 -6.05
N TYR A 31 -0.77 10.05 -5.01
CA TYR A 31 -2.06 9.38 -5.11
C TYR A 31 -2.98 9.66 -3.92
N MET A 32 -4.25 9.97 -4.19
CA MET A 32 -5.26 10.32 -3.17
C MET A 32 -6.57 9.57 -3.40
N ALA A 33 -7.43 9.53 -2.37
CA ALA A 33 -8.78 8.98 -2.55
C ALA A 33 -9.61 9.91 -3.46
N GLY A 34 -10.43 9.33 -4.32
CA GLY A 34 -11.53 10.07 -4.95
C GLY A 34 -12.74 10.18 -4.00
N SER A 35 -13.86 10.68 -4.53
CA SER A 35 -15.06 10.89 -3.73
C SER A 35 -15.74 9.56 -3.37
N PRO A 36 -15.99 9.31 -2.07
CA PRO A 36 -16.64 8.08 -1.60
C PRO A 36 -18.12 8.01 -1.99
N ASP A 37 -18.70 9.09 -2.53
CA ASP A 37 -20.10 9.12 -2.96
C ASP A 37 -20.36 8.29 -4.23
N TYR A 38 -19.31 8.04 -5.02
CA TYR A 38 -19.39 7.29 -6.28
C TYR A 38 -18.78 5.89 -6.15
N ILE A 39 -17.52 5.81 -5.71
CA ILE A 39 -16.81 4.57 -5.45
C ILE A 39 -15.93 4.78 -4.21
N GLY A 40 -15.97 3.82 -3.29
CA GLY A 40 -15.17 3.88 -2.07
C GLY A 40 -13.72 3.45 -2.25
N THR A 41 -13.02 3.28 -1.12
CA THR A 41 -11.66 2.75 -1.11
C THR A 41 -11.49 1.64 -0.07
N GLY A 42 -10.44 0.84 -0.25
CA GLY A 42 -10.05 -0.24 0.68
C GLY A 42 -9.49 0.21 2.03
N ARG A 43 -9.49 1.51 2.33
CA ARG A 43 -8.95 2.09 3.57
C ARG A 43 -9.83 3.26 4.00
N THR A 44 -9.65 3.71 5.24
CA THR A 44 -10.24 4.96 5.72
C THR A 44 -9.79 6.15 4.88
N ASN A 45 -10.73 6.99 4.49
CA ASN A 45 -10.47 8.26 3.83
C ASN A 45 -10.42 9.37 4.89
N LEU A 46 -9.31 10.12 4.97
CA LEU A 46 -9.19 11.31 5.83
C LEU A 46 -9.74 12.57 5.16
N SER A 47 -9.78 12.57 3.82
CA SER A 47 -10.38 13.62 2.99
C SER A 47 -11.33 12.99 1.97
N ALA A 48 -12.33 13.77 1.55
CA ALA A 48 -13.27 13.44 0.48
C ALA A 48 -13.31 14.61 -0.51
N PRO A 49 -12.26 14.74 -1.34
CA PRO A 49 -12.07 15.91 -2.19
C PRO A 49 -13.17 16.00 -3.25
N LYS A 50 -13.68 17.21 -3.47
CA LYS A 50 -14.64 17.50 -4.54
C LYS A 50 -13.94 17.61 -5.89
N LEU A 51 -14.71 17.56 -6.98
CA LEU A 51 -14.17 17.67 -8.34
C LEU A 51 -13.35 18.95 -8.56
N GLU A 52 -13.79 20.10 -8.04
CA GLU A 52 -13.02 21.34 -8.18
C GLU A 52 -11.68 21.28 -7.42
N GLU A 53 -11.68 20.65 -6.24
CA GLU A 53 -10.46 20.48 -5.43
C GLU A 53 -9.50 19.48 -6.06
N ILE A 54 -10.02 18.43 -6.72
CA ILE A 54 -9.21 17.49 -7.50
C ILE A 54 -8.57 18.23 -8.68
N ALA A 55 -9.31 19.09 -9.38
CA ALA A 55 -8.78 19.86 -10.51
C ALA A 55 -7.64 20.79 -10.09
N ILE A 56 -7.83 21.57 -9.02
CA ILE A 56 -6.80 22.47 -8.49
C ILE A 56 -5.53 21.69 -8.08
N GLN A 57 -5.70 20.56 -7.39
CA GLN A 57 -4.57 19.73 -6.96
C GLN A 57 -3.85 19.07 -8.14
N THR A 58 -4.60 18.68 -9.18
CA THR A 58 -4.04 18.10 -10.41
C THR A 58 -3.18 19.12 -11.15
N GLU A 59 -3.71 20.34 -11.35
CA GLU A 59 -2.98 21.46 -11.95
C GLU A 59 -1.70 21.77 -11.16
N TYR A 60 -1.79 21.88 -9.84
CA TYR A 60 -0.64 22.12 -8.98
C TYR A 60 0.43 21.01 -9.07
N ALA A 61 0.03 19.74 -9.08
CA ALA A 61 0.96 18.63 -9.22
C ALA A 61 1.67 18.67 -10.59
N HIS A 62 0.92 18.94 -11.66
CA HIS A 62 1.46 19.05 -13.02
C HIS A 62 2.43 20.23 -13.18
N ASP A 63 2.16 21.37 -12.55
CA ASP A 63 3.08 22.52 -12.50
C ASP A 63 4.43 22.18 -11.84
N LYS A 64 4.46 21.13 -11.00
CA LYS A 64 5.67 20.57 -10.39
C LYS A 64 6.26 19.38 -11.15
N GLY A 65 5.65 18.97 -12.27
CA GLY A 65 6.06 17.80 -13.05
C GLY A 65 5.71 16.47 -12.38
N VAL A 66 4.77 16.47 -11.43
CA VAL A 66 4.35 15.29 -10.67
C VAL A 66 2.99 14.81 -11.15
N LYS A 67 2.84 13.50 -11.33
CA LYS A 67 1.56 12.90 -11.78
C LYS A 67 0.53 12.80 -10.65
N MET A 68 -0.75 12.85 -11.01
CA MET A 68 -1.89 12.69 -10.11
C MET A 68 -2.62 11.35 -10.36
N GLU A 69 -2.66 10.48 -9.34
CA GLU A 69 -3.41 9.22 -9.35
C GLU A 69 -4.62 9.28 -8.39
N ILE A 70 -5.82 8.94 -8.87
CA ILE A 70 -7.04 8.87 -8.05
C ILE A 70 -7.38 7.42 -7.72
N ILE A 71 -7.58 7.12 -6.43
CA ILE A 71 -7.92 5.77 -5.95
C ILE A 71 -9.43 5.64 -5.73
N LEU A 72 -10.05 4.68 -6.42
CA LEU A 72 -11.46 4.29 -6.36
C LEU A 72 -11.56 2.76 -6.33
N ASN A 73 -10.90 2.15 -5.34
CA ASN A 73 -10.58 0.74 -5.34
C ASN A 73 -11.44 -0.12 -4.39
N SER A 74 -12.71 0.23 -4.18
CA SER A 74 -13.64 -0.66 -3.48
C SER A 74 -13.56 -2.09 -4.04
N SER A 75 -13.30 -3.07 -3.17
CA SER A 75 -13.28 -4.49 -3.54
C SER A 75 -14.67 -5.09 -3.67
N CYS A 76 -15.70 -4.40 -3.15
CA CYS A 76 -17.09 -4.78 -3.27
C CYS A 76 -17.97 -3.53 -3.31
N MET A 77 -18.87 -3.50 -4.28
CA MET A 77 -19.87 -2.42 -4.49
C MET A 77 -21.31 -2.92 -4.24
N GLY A 78 -21.49 -4.14 -3.74
CA GLY A 78 -22.82 -4.73 -3.52
C GLY A 78 -23.66 -4.92 -4.79
N GLY A 79 -23.03 -4.89 -5.97
CA GLY A 79 -23.70 -4.99 -7.27
C GLY A 79 -24.24 -3.65 -7.81
N GLN A 80 -24.03 -2.53 -7.13
CA GLN A 80 -24.51 -1.21 -7.55
C GLN A 80 -24.01 -0.82 -8.96
N GLN A 81 -22.76 -1.13 -9.27
CA GLN A 81 -22.13 -0.88 -10.57
C GLN A 81 -22.79 -1.60 -11.75
N LEU A 82 -23.54 -2.68 -11.47
CA LEU A 82 -24.26 -3.46 -12.47
C LEU A 82 -25.70 -3.00 -12.66
N THR A 83 -26.14 -1.97 -11.92
CA THR A 83 -27.46 -1.36 -12.10
C THR A 83 -27.37 -0.22 -13.12
N PRO A 84 -28.45 0.11 -13.86
CA PRO A 84 -28.43 1.23 -14.79
C PRO A 84 -28.11 2.58 -14.12
N GLU A 85 -28.56 2.78 -12.88
CA GLU A 85 -28.30 4.01 -12.12
C GLU A 85 -26.85 4.11 -11.64
N GLY A 86 -26.33 3.02 -11.05
CA GLY A 86 -24.93 2.97 -10.61
C GLY A 86 -23.96 3.09 -11.79
N TYR A 87 -24.22 2.38 -12.90
CA TYR A 87 -23.42 2.51 -14.13
C TYR A 87 -23.34 3.97 -14.60
N ARG A 88 -24.48 4.64 -14.82
CA ARG A 88 -24.50 6.04 -15.28
C ARG A 88 -23.81 7.01 -14.31
N THR A 89 -23.95 6.76 -13.02
CA THR A 89 -23.37 7.61 -11.97
C THR A 89 -21.85 7.48 -11.93
N ILE A 90 -21.35 6.26 -12.07
CA ILE A 90 -19.91 5.96 -12.09
C ILE A 90 -19.27 6.44 -13.40
N ASP A 91 -19.92 6.15 -14.53
CA ASP A 91 -19.50 6.61 -15.85
C ASP A 91 -19.38 8.14 -15.90
N TRP A 92 -20.39 8.86 -15.43
CA TRP A 92 -20.32 10.31 -15.29
C TRP A 92 -19.13 10.77 -14.44
N TYR A 93 -18.83 10.08 -13.34
CA TYR A 93 -17.72 10.46 -12.48
C TYR A 93 -16.37 10.21 -13.14
N PHE A 94 -16.21 9.09 -13.86
CA PHE A 94 -15.01 8.83 -14.66
C PHE A 94 -14.83 9.85 -15.78
N ASP A 95 -15.90 10.26 -16.49
CA ASP A 95 -15.86 11.37 -17.45
C ASP A 95 -15.38 12.67 -16.79
N LYS A 96 -15.82 12.99 -15.58
CA LYS A 96 -15.32 14.18 -14.87
C LYS A 96 -13.85 14.10 -14.52
N LEU A 97 -13.39 12.96 -14.04
CA LEU A 97 -11.96 12.77 -13.74
C LEU A 97 -11.10 12.83 -15.01
N ASN A 98 -11.57 12.22 -16.10
CA ASN A 98 -10.90 12.27 -17.40
C ASN A 98 -10.79 13.71 -17.93
N ASN A 99 -11.89 14.48 -17.85
CA ASN A 99 -11.92 15.88 -18.30
C ASN A 99 -11.08 16.81 -17.42
N ILE A 100 -10.88 16.48 -16.13
CA ILE A 100 -9.93 17.18 -15.26
C ILE A 100 -8.48 16.93 -15.73
N GLY A 101 -8.22 15.78 -16.35
CA GLY A 101 -6.90 15.41 -16.84
C GLY A 101 -6.02 14.77 -15.76
N ILE A 102 -6.60 14.02 -14.82
CA ILE A 102 -5.79 13.18 -13.93
C ILE A 102 -5.00 12.16 -14.77
N ASP A 103 -3.80 11.79 -14.33
CA ASP A 103 -2.95 10.88 -15.11
C ASP A 103 -3.45 9.44 -15.06
N SER A 104 -3.89 9.00 -13.87
CA SER A 104 -4.21 7.60 -13.66
C SER A 104 -5.29 7.38 -12.62
N ILE A 105 -5.98 6.25 -12.74
CA ILE A 105 -7.07 5.84 -11.86
C ILE A 105 -6.84 4.41 -11.37
N THR A 106 -6.87 4.20 -10.05
CA THR A 106 -6.72 2.88 -9.45
C THR A 106 -8.08 2.30 -9.06
N VAL A 107 -8.43 1.16 -9.65
CA VAL A 107 -9.67 0.40 -9.36
C VAL A 107 -9.36 -1.05 -9.01
N ALA A 108 -10.29 -1.73 -8.31
CA ALA A 108 -10.13 -3.14 -7.93
C ALA A 108 -11.04 -4.10 -8.72
N ASP A 109 -12.27 -3.66 -9.03
CA ASP A 109 -13.25 -4.46 -9.75
C ASP A 109 -12.87 -4.58 -11.24
N PRO A 110 -12.76 -5.81 -11.80
CA PRO A 110 -12.54 -6.03 -13.23
C PRO A 110 -13.49 -5.26 -14.15
N PHE A 111 -14.74 -5.07 -13.73
CA PHE A 111 -15.73 -4.32 -14.51
C PHE A 111 -15.28 -2.88 -14.76
N PHE A 112 -14.70 -2.23 -13.74
CA PHE A 112 -14.20 -0.87 -13.88
C PHE A 112 -12.93 -0.81 -14.71
N VAL A 113 -12.05 -1.81 -14.61
CA VAL A 113 -10.85 -1.89 -15.45
C VAL A 113 -11.26 -1.91 -16.93
N GLU A 114 -12.18 -2.80 -17.29
CA GLU A 114 -12.65 -2.96 -18.65
C GLU A 114 -13.41 -1.71 -19.16
N MET A 115 -14.23 -1.09 -18.32
CA MET A 115 -14.95 0.14 -18.67
C MET A 115 -14.00 1.31 -18.91
N LEU A 116 -13.04 1.51 -18.00
CA LEU A 116 -12.05 2.59 -18.12
C LEU A 116 -11.19 2.44 -19.36
N ALA A 117 -10.71 1.22 -19.63
CA ALA A 117 -9.81 0.96 -20.76
C ALA A 117 -10.49 1.08 -22.14
N LYS A 118 -11.82 0.97 -22.20
CA LYS A 118 -12.58 1.09 -23.46
C LYS A 118 -12.95 2.53 -23.79
N ASP A 119 -13.35 3.29 -22.77
CA ASP A 119 -14.08 4.53 -22.95
C ASP A 119 -13.25 5.79 -22.61
N TYR A 120 -12.06 5.62 -22.01
CA TYR A 120 -11.24 6.72 -21.48
C TYR A 120 -9.75 6.56 -21.80
N ASP A 121 -9.02 7.69 -21.82
CA ASP A 121 -7.59 7.74 -22.17
C ASP A 121 -6.65 7.70 -20.94
N MET A 122 -7.20 7.74 -19.71
CA MET A 122 -6.41 7.70 -18.47
C MET A 122 -5.71 6.35 -18.28
N ASP A 123 -4.56 6.37 -17.61
CA ASP A 123 -3.88 5.13 -17.21
C ASP A 123 -4.74 4.34 -16.21
N VAL A 124 -5.06 3.08 -16.56
CA VAL A 124 -5.88 2.19 -15.74
C VAL A 124 -4.99 1.33 -14.86
N VAL A 125 -5.02 1.60 -13.55
CA VAL A 125 -4.18 0.92 -12.56
C VAL A 125 -5.01 -0.11 -11.79
N VAL A 126 -4.54 -1.36 -11.78
CA VAL A 126 -5.17 -2.44 -10.99
C VAL A 126 -4.66 -2.39 -9.57
N SER A 127 -5.59 -2.35 -8.62
CA SER A 127 -5.28 -2.23 -7.19
C SER A 127 -4.71 -3.50 -6.57
N VAL A 128 -3.94 -3.36 -5.49
CA VAL A 128 -3.59 -4.48 -4.59
C VAL A 128 -4.82 -5.20 -4.02
N LEU A 129 -5.99 -4.55 -4.01
CA LEU A 129 -7.27 -5.16 -3.60
C LEU A 129 -7.82 -6.18 -4.60
N SER A 130 -7.27 -6.24 -5.80
CA SER A 130 -7.56 -7.29 -6.80
C SER A 130 -6.78 -8.58 -6.54
N PHE A 131 -5.85 -8.58 -5.58
CA PHE A 131 -5.04 -9.74 -5.17
C PHE A 131 -4.29 -10.39 -6.35
N VAL A 132 -3.68 -9.59 -7.23
CA VAL A 132 -2.89 -10.11 -8.36
C VAL A 132 -1.57 -10.66 -7.84
N ASP A 133 -1.50 -11.98 -7.71
CA ASP A 133 -0.41 -12.73 -7.09
C ASP A 133 0.11 -13.89 -7.96
N SER A 134 -0.31 -13.93 -9.23
CA SER A 134 0.00 -15.00 -10.18
C SER A 134 -0.02 -14.48 -11.62
N PRO A 135 0.74 -15.12 -12.55
CA PRO A 135 0.77 -14.75 -13.95
C PRO A 135 -0.62 -14.70 -14.59
N GLN A 136 -1.48 -15.68 -14.31
CA GLN A 136 -2.81 -15.78 -14.90
C GLN A 136 -3.73 -14.62 -14.51
N LYS A 137 -3.63 -14.15 -13.26
CA LYS A 137 -4.37 -12.96 -12.84
C LYS A 137 -3.83 -11.71 -13.53
N ALA A 138 -2.51 -11.60 -13.69
CA ALA A 138 -1.89 -10.47 -14.36
C ALA A 138 -2.29 -10.41 -15.84
N GLU A 139 -2.19 -11.53 -16.57
CA GLU A 139 -2.62 -11.66 -17.97
C GLU A 139 -4.10 -11.31 -18.13
N PHE A 140 -4.96 -11.78 -17.21
CA PHE A 140 -6.38 -11.45 -17.23
C PHE A 140 -6.63 -9.95 -17.17
N TYR A 141 -5.98 -9.25 -16.24
CA TYR A 141 -6.16 -7.81 -16.09
C TYR A 141 -5.52 -7.00 -17.23
N GLU A 142 -4.37 -7.43 -17.76
CA GLU A 142 -3.78 -6.81 -18.95
C GLU A 142 -4.69 -6.96 -20.17
N GLN A 143 -5.33 -8.13 -20.36
CA GLN A 143 -6.28 -8.36 -21.44
C GLN A 143 -7.54 -7.50 -21.34
N LEU A 144 -7.95 -7.09 -20.12
CA LEU A 144 -9.02 -6.12 -19.92
C LEU A 144 -8.60 -4.68 -20.28
N GLY A 145 -7.30 -4.43 -20.45
CA GLY A 145 -6.75 -3.12 -20.81
C GLY A 145 -6.09 -2.36 -19.67
N ALA A 146 -5.71 -3.03 -18.57
CA ALA A 146 -4.90 -2.40 -17.53
C ALA A 146 -3.54 -1.92 -18.08
N THR A 147 -3.21 -0.65 -17.85
CA THR A 147 -1.89 -0.10 -18.21
C THR A 147 -0.86 -0.36 -17.11
N THR A 148 -1.31 -0.53 -15.87
CA THR A 148 -0.44 -0.86 -14.73
C THR A 148 -1.11 -1.82 -13.76
N ILE A 149 -0.35 -2.72 -13.14
CA ILE A 149 -0.82 -3.61 -12.08
C ILE A 149 0.00 -3.39 -10.80
N VAL A 150 -0.67 -3.07 -9.70
CA VAL A 150 -0.03 -3.13 -8.38
C VAL A 150 -0.10 -4.56 -7.85
N ILE A 151 1.05 -5.24 -7.82
CA ILE A 151 1.15 -6.64 -7.41
C ILE A 151 0.78 -6.80 -5.93
N ASP A 152 0.11 -7.90 -5.59
CA ASP A 152 -0.23 -8.21 -4.19
C ASP A 152 1.07 -8.36 -3.36
N PRO A 153 1.25 -7.57 -2.28
CA PRO A 153 2.41 -7.69 -1.41
C PRO A 153 2.69 -9.10 -0.90
N VAL A 154 1.69 -10.00 -0.82
CA VAL A 154 1.90 -11.39 -0.39
C VAL A 154 2.97 -12.13 -1.21
N VAL A 155 3.23 -11.71 -2.44
CA VAL A 155 4.30 -12.27 -3.30
C VAL A 155 5.57 -11.43 -3.37
N ASN A 156 5.69 -10.31 -2.64
CA ASN A 156 6.90 -9.47 -2.63
C ASN A 156 8.18 -10.26 -2.30
N ARG A 157 8.10 -11.35 -1.54
CA ARG A 157 9.27 -12.19 -1.21
C ARG A 157 9.34 -13.50 -2.01
N GLN A 158 8.53 -13.66 -3.05
CA GLN A 158 8.47 -14.83 -3.93
C GLN A 158 8.98 -14.43 -5.32
N PHE A 159 10.31 -14.31 -5.44
CA PHE A 159 10.96 -13.77 -6.65
C PHE A 159 10.63 -14.58 -7.90
N ASP A 160 10.58 -15.91 -7.78
CA ASP A 160 10.13 -16.82 -8.83
C ASP A 160 8.74 -16.46 -9.36
N LYS A 161 7.81 -16.08 -8.47
CA LYS A 161 6.47 -15.63 -8.88
C LYS A 161 6.48 -14.24 -9.48
N LEU A 162 7.25 -13.31 -8.90
CA LEU A 162 7.36 -11.95 -9.44
C LEU A 162 7.95 -11.96 -10.86
N GLU A 163 8.99 -12.76 -11.08
CA GLU A 163 9.61 -12.98 -12.40
C GLU A 163 8.60 -13.60 -13.37
N ALA A 164 7.88 -14.66 -12.95
CA ALA A 164 6.85 -15.26 -13.79
C ALA A 164 5.70 -14.31 -14.13
N ILE A 165 5.31 -13.40 -13.22
CA ILE A 165 4.32 -12.37 -13.51
C ILE A 165 4.88 -11.37 -14.52
N ARG A 166 6.12 -10.89 -14.30
CA ARG A 166 6.77 -9.94 -15.22
C ARG A 166 6.91 -10.52 -16.62
N ASP A 167 7.25 -11.80 -16.76
CA ASP A 167 7.40 -12.48 -18.05
C ASP A 167 6.06 -12.66 -18.79
N ALA A 168 4.94 -12.71 -18.05
CA ALA A 168 3.62 -12.99 -18.62
C ALA A 168 2.89 -11.76 -19.16
N VAL A 169 3.28 -10.56 -18.74
CA VAL A 169 2.63 -9.30 -19.14
C VAL A 169 3.63 -8.29 -19.67
N SER A 170 3.15 -7.31 -20.43
CA SER A 170 3.91 -6.17 -20.95
C SER A 170 3.61 -4.85 -20.24
N CYS A 171 2.46 -4.75 -19.56
CA CYS A 171 2.04 -3.57 -18.80
C CYS A 171 3.02 -3.23 -17.67
N ASP A 172 2.91 -2.02 -17.12
CA ASP A 172 3.73 -1.62 -15.98
C ASP A 172 3.35 -2.42 -14.73
N LEU A 173 4.33 -2.69 -13.87
CA LEU A 173 4.12 -3.33 -12.57
C LEU A 173 4.51 -2.35 -11.46
N LYS A 174 3.70 -2.26 -10.41
CA LYS A 174 3.99 -1.47 -9.21
C LYS A 174 4.15 -2.41 -8.01
N LEU A 175 5.18 -2.19 -7.18
CA LEU A 175 5.33 -2.90 -5.91
C LEU A 175 4.99 -1.97 -4.75
N LEU A 176 4.03 -2.37 -3.90
CA LEU A 176 3.74 -1.68 -2.65
C LEU A 176 4.75 -2.13 -1.58
N VAL A 177 5.59 -1.19 -1.12
CA VAL A 177 6.85 -1.53 -0.42
C VAL A 177 6.71 -1.63 1.10
N ASN A 178 5.91 -0.77 1.73
CA ASN A 178 5.91 -0.64 3.20
C ASN A 178 4.61 -1.09 3.89
N GLU A 179 3.68 -1.73 3.17
CA GLU A 179 2.48 -2.29 3.81
C GLU A 179 2.85 -3.47 4.70
N ALA A 180 2.60 -3.35 6.00
CA ALA A 180 2.95 -4.38 6.96
C ALA A 180 1.80 -5.33 7.32
N CYS A 181 0.83 -5.60 6.43
CA CYS A 181 -0.23 -6.61 6.65
C CYS A 181 0.31 -8.00 7.02
N LEU A 182 -0.51 -8.84 7.67
CA LEU A 182 -0.07 -10.19 8.04
C LEU A 182 0.25 -10.97 6.76
N TYR A 183 1.33 -11.74 6.77
CA TYR A 183 1.61 -12.64 5.64
C TYR A 183 0.51 -13.68 5.52
N GLN A 184 -0.07 -13.84 4.33
CA GLN A 184 -1.23 -14.71 4.08
C GLN A 184 -2.39 -14.40 5.04
N CYS A 185 -2.68 -13.11 5.26
CA CYS A 185 -3.66 -12.64 6.22
C CYS A 185 -5.06 -13.24 5.95
N PRO A 186 -5.64 -14.01 6.89
CA PRO A 186 -6.97 -14.61 6.71
C PRO A 186 -8.09 -13.57 6.75
N PHE A 187 -7.82 -12.37 7.27
CA PHE A 187 -8.80 -11.28 7.35
C PHE A 187 -8.80 -10.39 6.10
N ARG A 188 -7.80 -10.48 5.22
CA ARG A 188 -7.52 -9.47 4.18
C ARG A 188 -8.76 -9.17 3.32
N TYR A 189 -9.39 -10.21 2.79
CA TYR A 189 -10.60 -10.10 1.98
C TYR A 189 -11.76 -9.45 2.76
N ALA A 190 -12.07 -9.98 3.95
CA ALA A 190 -13.19 -9.50 4.76
C ALA A 190 -12.98 -8.04 5.23
N HIS A 191 -11.75 -7.68 5.59
CA HIS A 191 -11.41 -6.34 6.07
C HIS A 191 -11.47 -5.29 4.95
N PHE A 192 -11.00 -5.63 3.74
CA PHE A 192 -11.12 -4.74 2.59
C PHE A 192 -12.56 -4.58 2.11
N ASN A 193 -13.37 -5.63 2.15
CA ASN A 193 -14.80 -5.52 1.89
C ASN A 193 -15.49 -4.63 2.93
N PHE A 194 -15.14 -4.80 4.21
CA PHE A 194 -15.61 -3.92 5.27
C PHE A 194 -15.29 -2.44 4.97
N PHE A 195 -14.03 -2.12 4.64
CA PHE A 195 -13.66 -0.74 4.32
C PHE A 195 -14.38 -0.21 3.09
N SER A 196 -14.57 -1.03 2.05
CA SER A 196 -15.27 -0.66 0.81
C SER A 196 -16.71 -0.24 1.09
N HIS A 197 -17.42 -0.93 1.99
CA HIS A 197 -18.77 -0.58 2.40
C HIS A 197 -18.82 0.55 3.44
N ALA A 198 -17.82 0.66 4.31
CA ALA A 198 -17.74 1.75 5.30
C ALA A 198 -17.36 3.10 4.68
N ASN A 199 -16.54 3.08 3.63
CA ASN A 199 -15.96 4.26 2.97
C ASN A 199 -16.39 4.41 1.50
N GLY A 200 -17.47 3.74 1.10
CA GLY A 200 -18.07 3.88 -0.22
C GLY A 200 -19.47 4.50 -0.17
N PRO A 201 -20.20 4.39 -1.29
CA PRO A 201 -21.58 4.88 -1.37
C PRO A 201 -22.48 4.22 -0.33
N GLY A 202 -23.54 4.92 0.03
CA GLY A 202 -24.51 4.41 1.00
C GLY A 202 -25.26 3.15 0.52
N PRO A 203 -25.91 2.42 1.44
CA PRO A 203 -25.96 2.67 2.89
C PRO A 203 -24.67 2.23 3.60
N LYS A 204 -24.15 3.09 4.48
CA LYS A 204 -22.93 2.79 5.27
C LYS A 204 -23.28 1.94 6.50
N PRO A 205 -22.48 0.93 6.85
CA PRO A 205 -22.68 0.15 8.07
C PRO A 205 -22.51 1.04 9.31
N ASN A 206 -23.35 0.82 10.33
CA ASN A 206 -23.13 1.41 11.65
C ASN A 206 -22.13 0.55 12.42
N VAL A 207 -20.85 0.92 12.36
CA VAL A 207 -19.75 0.14 12.91
C VAL A 207 -19.52 0.53 14.37
N LEU A 208 -19.65 -0.44 15.29
CA LEU A 208 -19.31 -0.25 16.70
C LEU A 208 -17.82 -0.45 16.96
N ASP A 209 -17.21 -1.43 16.29
CA ASP A 209 -15.83 -1.84 16.51
C ASP A 209 -15.25 -2.51 15.25
N ASP A 210 -13.95 -2.33 14.98
CA ASP A 210 -13.23 -2.99 13.88
C ASP A 210 -12.54 -4.26 14.40
N TYR A 211 -13.31 -5.36 14.45
CA TYR A 211 -12.81 -6.68 14.85
C TYR A 211 -11.50 -7.06 14.14
N TYR A 212 -11.40 -6.81 12.84
CA TYR A 212 -10.26 -7.24 12.02
C TYR A 212 -9.00 -6.50 12.44
N TYR A 213 -9.12 -5.19 12.67
CA TYR A 213 -8.03 -4.35 13.13
C TYR A 213 -7.52 -4.80 14.51
N PHE A 214 -8.40 -4.85 15.52
CA PHE A 214 -8.01 -5.21 16.89
C PHE A 214 -7.49 -6.65 16.98
N LYS A 215 -8.07 -7.58 16.22
CA LYS A 215 -7.56 -8.95 16.17
C LYS A 215 -6.18 -9.03 15.51
N CYS A 216 -5.94 -8.28 14.44
CA CYS A 216 -4.63 -8.18 13.79
C CYS A 216 -3.56 -7.63 14.74
N LEU A 217 -3.86 -6.55 15.48
CA LEU A 217 -2.96 -6.01 16.50
C LEU A 217 -2.63 -7.03 17.58
N SER A 218 -3.66 -7.67 18.15
CA SER A 218 -3.50 -8.69 19.18
C SER A 218 -2.60 -9.85 18.72
N LEU A 219 -2.75 -10.31 17.47
CA LEU A 219 -1.89 -11.37 16.93
C LEU A 219 -0.42 -10.96 16.86
N ARG A 220 -0.11 -9.71 16.55
CA ARG A 220 1.28 -9.22 16.47
C ARG A 220 1.90 -8.98 17.83
N ILE A 221 1.10 -8.49 18.78
CA ILE A 221 1.56 -8.32 20.17
C ILE A 221 1.91 -9.68 20.78
N ASN A 222 1.05 -10.67 20.57
CA ASN A 222 1.24 -12.03 21.09
C ASN A 222 2.29 -12.84 20.31
N ASP A 223 2.48 -12.55 19.03
CA ASP A 223 3.46 -13.21 18.16
C ASP A 223 4.25 -12.19 17.31
N PRO A 224 5.27 -11.51 17.87
CA PRO A 224 5.98 -10.44 17.17
C PRO A 224 6.73 -10.87 15.90
N GLN A 225 6.97 -12.19 15.72
CA GLN A 225 7.51 -12.69 14.45
C GLN A 225 6.64 -12.34 13.24
N GLN A 226 5.34 -12.05 13.46
CA GLN A 226 4.44 -11.60 12.40
C GLN A 226 4.87 -10.26 11.79
N LEU A 227 5.58 -9.40 12.52
CA LEU A 227 6.15 -8.15 12.00
C LEU A 227 7.25 -8.43 10.96
N ILE A 228 8.11 -9.42 11.24
CA ILE A 228 9.16 -9.85 10.31
C ILE A 228 8.59 -10.63 9.13
N LYS A 229 7.52 -11.40 9.32
CA LYS A 229 6.86 -12.15 8.24
C LYS A 229 6.13 -11.25 7.26
N SER A 230 5.59 -10.11 7.70
CA SER A 230 4.93 -9.12 6.83
C SER A 230 5.78 -8.85 5.58
N PRO A 231 5.18 -8.83 4.39
CA PRO A 231 5.95 -8.88 3.14
C PRO A 231 6.35 -7.48 2.64
N TRP A 232 6.77 -6.60 3.55
CA TRP A 232 7.40 -5.34 3.19
C TRP A 232 8.75 -5.56 2.51
N ILE A 233 9.19 -4.54 1.78
CA ILE A 233 10.48 -4.40 1.09
C ILE A 233 11.21 -3.22 1.73
N ARG A 234 12.45 -3.41 2.20
CA ARG A 234 13.22 -2.30 2.78
C ARG A 234 13.76 -1.37 1.68
N PRO A 235 14.05 -0.11 2.00
CA PRO A 235 14.76 0.77 1.08
C PRO A 235 16.03 0.16 0.47
N GLU A 236 16.86 -0.51 1.27
CA GLU A 236 18.13 -1.11 0.81
C GLU A 236 17.93 -2.30 -0.14
N ASP A 237 16.75 -2.91 -0.10
CA ASP A 237 16.43 -4.12 -0.86
C ASP A 237 15.77 -3.79 -2.21
N LEU A 238 15.43 -2.52 -2.51
CA LEU A 238 14.78 -2.12 -3.78
C LEU A 238 15.56 -2.55 -5.02
N LYS A 239 16.90 -2.47 -4.94
CA LYS A 239 17.81 -2.89 -6.02
C LYS A 239 17.58 -4.33 -6.48
N GLU A 240 17.12 -5.20 -5.59
CA GLU A 240 16.86 -6.61 -5.87
C GLU A 240 15.60 -6.79 -6.73
N TYR A 241 14.75 -5.78 -6.86
CA TYR A 241 13.50 -5.81 -7.61
C TYR A 241 13.55 -5.07 -8.94
N ARG A 242 14.67 -4.41 -9.27
CA ARG A 242 14.79 -3.57 -10.47
C ARG A 242 14.62 -4.32 -11.78
N HIS A 243 14.83 -5.65 -11.80
CA HIS A 243 14.53 -6.48 -12.97
C HIS A 243 13.04 -6.81 -13.12
N ILE A 244 12.25 -6.59 -12.08
CA ILE A 244 10.78 -6.72 -12.09
C ILE A 244 10.13 -5.39 -12.44
N THR A 245 10.55 -4.29 -11.79
CA THR A 245 10.00 -2.96 -12.01
C THR A 245 10.93 -1.85 -11.54
N ASP A 246 10.78 -0.66 -12.12
CA ASP A 246 11.35 0.61 -11.66
C ASP A 246 10.36 1.42 -10.79
N THR A 247 9.14 0.94 -10.58
CA THR A 247 8.04 1.68 -9.97
C THR A 247 7.65 1.11 -8.60
N PHE A 248 7.85 1.92 -7.56
CA PHE A 248 7.57 1.55 -6.17
C PHE A 248 6.52 2.47 -5.57
N LYS A 249 5.55 1.89 -4.87
CA LYS A 249 4.44 2.60 -4.23
C LYS A 249 4.62 2.55 -2.71
N ILE A 250 4.67 3.72 -2.08
CA ILE A 250 4.70 3.86 -0.63
C ILE A 250 3.23 3.93 -0.15
N GLY A 251 2.87 3.13 0.84
CA GLY A 251 1.58 3.15 1.53
C GLY A 251 1.52 4.23 2.62
N GLY A 252 0.35 4.46 3.20
CA GLY A 252 0.20 5.42 4.31
C GLY A 252 -0.65 6.67 4.05
N ARG A 253 -1.71 6.61 3.22
CA ARG A 253 -2.66 7.75 3.03
C ARG A 253 -3.33 8.28 4.30
N THR A 254 -3.19 7.58 5.43
CA THR A 254 -3.71 8.02 6.74
C THR A 254 -2.62 8.56 7.68
N GLN A 255 -1.41 8.77 7.16
CA GLN A 255 -0.26 9.30 7.88
C GLN A 255 -0.11 10.81 7.63
N PHE A 256 0.66 11.47 8.49
CA PHE A 256 1.00 12.88 8.35
C PHE A 256 2.07 13.08 7.26
N VAL A 257 2.11 14.28 6.67
CA VAL A 257 3.03 14.61 5.57
C VAL A 257 4.50 14.37 5.95
N ASN A 258 4.91 14.74 7.16
CA ASN A 258 6.28 14.51 7.62
C ASN A 258 6.67 13.02 7.63
N TRP A 259 5.77 12.14 8.07
CA TRP A 259 5.99 10.69 8.02
C TRP A 259 6.14 10.20 6.58
N VAL A 260 5.35 10.77 5.65
CA VAL A 260 5.42 10.43 4.23
C VAL A 260 6.77 10.88 3.65
N LEU A 261 7.22 12.09 3.98
CA LEU A 261 8.53 12.61 3.56
C LEU A 261 9.68 11.77 4.11
N ASP A 262 9.64 11.38 5.39
CA ASP A 262 10.64 10.49 6.00
C ASP A 262 10.73 9.14 5.23
N ALA A 263 9.59 8.61 4.78
CA ALA A 263 9.55 7.42 3.95
C ALA A 263 10.09 7.68 2.53
N VAL A 264 9.74 8.82 1.91
CA VAL A 264 10.27 9.20 0.59
C VAL A 264 11.79 9.29 0.65
N ASP A 265 12.36 10.00 1.62
CA ASP A 265 13.81 10.14 1.79
C ASP A 265 14.49 8.79 1.95
N ALA A 266 13.90 7.90 2.76
CA ALA A 266 14.42 6.56 2.97
C ALA A 266 14.45 5.75 1.66
N TYR A 267 13.33 5.67 0.93
CA TYR A 267 13.23 4.88 -0.30
C TYR A 267 14.01 5.51 -1.46
N ALA A 268 13.98 6.83 -1.63
CA ALA A 268 14.76 7.57 -2.62
C ALA A 268 16.27 7.39 -2.40
N GLY A 269 16.72 7.45 -1.15
CA GLY A 269 18.10 7.21 -0.76
C GLY A 269 18.53 5.74 -0.73
N GLU A 270 17.60 4.80 -0.90
CA GLU A 270 17.80 3.35 -0.74
C GLU A 270 18.52 2.98 0.58
N SER A 271 18.25 3.74 1.64
CA SER A 271 18.94 3.60 2.92
C SER A 271 18.12 4.19 4.06
N TYR A 272 18.04 3.48 5.17
CA TYR A 272 17.41 3.97 6.38
C TYR A 272 18.14 3.47 7.64
N ASP A 273 18.61 4.40 8.46
CA ASP A 273 19.19 4.10 9.77
C ASP A 273 18.21 4.50 10.87
N GLY A 274 17.57 3.51 11.49
CA GLY A 274 16.53 3.76 12.48
C GLY A 274 15.65 2.56 12.77
N ASN A 275 14.48 2.84 13.35
CA ASN A 275 13.48 1.82 13.63
C ASN A 275 12.67 1.52 12.36
N LEU A 276 12.75 0.28 11.84
CA LEU A 276 11.95 -0.11 10.67
C LEU A 276 10.45 0.19 10.86
N MET A 277 9.94 0.10 12.10
CA MET A 277 8.53 0.37 12.39
C MET A 277 8.08 1.79 12.02
N ASP A 278 9.02 2.74 11.95
CA ASP A 278 8.74 4.12 11.56
C ASP A 278 8.47 4.25 10.05
N LEU A 279 8.83 3.25 9.23
CA LEU A 279 8.54 3.25 7.79
C LEU A 279 7.28 2.46 7.41
N LEU A 280 6.75 1.63 8.32
CA LEU A 280 5.74 0.64 8.00
C LEU A 280 4.31 1.19 8.14
N ASP A 281 3.53 1.06 7.06
CA ASP A 281 2.09 1.33 7.08
C ASP A 281 1.33 0.14 7.71
N SER A 282 0.11 0.39 8.22
CA SER A 282 -0.79 -0.61 8.84
C SER A 282 -0.35 -1.20 10.18
N VAL A 283 0.77 -0.75 10.77
CA VAL A 283 1.24 -1.15 12.11
C VAL A 283 1.61 0.02 13.01
N LYS A 284 1.12 1.23 12.69
CA LYS A 284 1.47 2.47 13.40
C LYS A 284 1.25 2.40 14.92
N ASP A 285 0.18 1.74 15.37
CA ASP A 285 -0.15 1.59 16.80
C ASP A 285 0.78 0.62 17.54
N LEU A 286 1.66 -0.08 16.81
CA LEU A 286 2.67 -0.98 17.39
C LEU A 286 4.06 -0.34 17.45
N LYS A 287 4.25 0.84 16.87
CA LYS A 287 5.56 1.51 16.83
C LYS A 287 6.08 1.86 18.21
N ASP A 288 5.19 2.12 19.16
CA ASP A 288 5.56 2.42 20.54
C ASP A 288 5.85 1.17 21.39
N ASN A 289 5.54 -0.01 20.85
CA ASN A 289 5.74 -1.28 21.54
C ASN A 289 7.01 -1.98 21.07
N PHE A 290 7.35 -1.83 19.79
CA PHE A 290 8.45 -2.56 19.15
C PHE A 290 9.44 -1.61 18.48
N TYR A 291 10.71 -1.92 18.67
CA TYR A 291 11.83 -1.30 17.97
C TYR A 291 12.57 -2.38 17.18
N VAL A 292 12.73 -2.16 15.88
CA VAL A 292 13.42 -3.08 14.98
C VAL A 292 14.54 -2.29 14.30
N PRO A 293 15.80 -2.42 14.75
CA PRO A 293 16.91 -1.74 14.11
C PRO A 293 17.02 -2.19 12.65
N ASN A 294 16.81 -1.28 11.69
CA ASN A 294 16.75 -1.63 10.26
C ASN A 294 18.04 -2.32 9.77
N SER A 295 19.18 -1.86 10.28
CA SER A 295 20.51 -2.40 9.97
C SER A 295 20.71 -3.86 10.40
N GLU A 296 20.01 -4.34 11.43
CA GLU A 296 20.08 -5.74 11.89
C GLU A 296 19.37 -6.73 10.94
N LEU A 297 18.64 -6.22 9.95
CA LEU A 297 17.98 -7.01 8.91
C LEU A 297 18.86 -7.22 7.68
N ASN A 298 20.07 -6.66 7.65
CA ASN A 298 20.98 -6.78 6.52
C ASN A 298 21.27 -8.25 6.18
N GLY A 299 21.09 -8.59 4.89
CA GLY A 299 21.24 -9.95 4.37
C GLY A 299 20.02 -10.85 4.53
N ALA A 300 18.94 -10.42 5.20
CA ALA A 300 17.73 -11.23 5.35
C ALA A 300 17.06 -11.55 4.00
N ILE A 301 17.18 -10.65 3.02
CA ILE A 301 16.65 -10.81 1.67
C ILE A 301 17.21 -12.07 0.97
N GLU A 302 18.47 -12.43 1.22
CA GLU A 302 19.10 -13.62 0.62
C GLU A 302 18.43 -14.92 1.07
N GLN A 303 17.96 -14.96 2.32
CA GLN A 303 17.17 -16.07 2.81
C GLN A 303 15.74 -16.04 2.29
N TRP A 304 15.12 -14.85 2.16
CA TRP A 304 13.75 -14.73 1.69
C TRP A 304 13.58 -15.10 0.22
N LYS A 305 14.55 -14.75 -0.64
CA LYS A 305 14.64 -15.16 -2.05
C LYS A 305 14.55 -16.67 -2.24
N ARG A 306 15.14 -17.45 -1.32
CA ARG A 306 15.23 -18.92 -1.39
C ARG A 306 14.21 -19.63 -0.49
N CYS A 307 13.31 -18.89 0.15
CA CYS A 307 12.38 -19.44 1.12
C CYS A 307 11.16 -20.06 0.42
N ASP A 308 10.89 -21.35 0.68
CA ASP A 308 9.72 -22.10 0.20
C ASP A 308 8.38 -21.65 0.81
N LYS A 309 8.43 -20.70 1.76
CA LYS A 309 7.31 -20.14 2.50
C LYS A 309 6.55 -21.16 3.35
N VAL A 310 7.11 -22.35 3.60
CA VAL A 310 6.59 -23.34 4.55
C VAL A 310 7.10 -22.99 5.95
N CYS A 311 6.62 -21.86 6.47
CA CYS A 311 7.14 -21.23 7.69
C CYS A 311 7.21 -22.14 8.91
N HIS A 312 6.27 -23.09 9.05
CA HIS A 312 6.25 -24.07 10.14
C HIS A 312 7.49 -24.96 10.16
N LYS A 313 8.08 -25.27 9.00
CA LYS A 313 9.30 -26.08 8.88
C LYS A 313 10.58 -25.22 8.92
N CYS A 314 10.55 -24.05 8.28
CA CYS A 314 11.72 -23.19 8.13
C CYS A 314 12.15 -22.47 9.43
N GLY A 315 11.20 -21.81 10.11
CA GLY A 315 11.45 -21.07 11.35
C GLY A 315 12.40 -19.86 11.26
N TYR A 316 12.86 -19.47 10.07
CA TYR A 316 13.82 -18.37 9.92
C TYR A 316 13.33 -17.04 10.49
N CYS A 317 12.14 -16.58 10.07
CA CYS A 317 11.60 -15.30 10.54
C CYS A 317 11.36 -15.28 12.05
N LYS A 318 11.11 -16.44 12.68
CA LYS A 318 11.00 -16.56 14.13
C LYS A 318 12.35 -16.28 14.79
N ARG A 319 13.41 -16.97 14.37
CA ARG A 319 14.77 -16.77 14.88
C ARG A 319 15.27 -15.35 14.63
N LEU A 320 14.96 -14.79 13.46
CA LEU A 320 15.31 -13.41 13.12
C LEU A 320 14.57 -12.45 14.05
N ALA A 321 13.26 -12.63 14.25
CA ALA A 321 12.48 -11.80 15.17
C ALA A 321 13.00 -11.85 16.62
N GLU A 322 13.32 -13.03 17.14
CA GLU A 322 13.92 -13.20 18.47
C GLU A 322 15.28 -12.49 18.61
N LYS A 323 16.05 -12.40 17.50
CA LYS A 323 17.33 -11.71 17.47
C LYS A 323 17.17 -10.18 17.42
N VAL A 324 16.30 -9.67 16.55
CA VAL A 324 16.32 -8.24 16.15
C VAL A 324 15.22 -7.40 16.79
N ILE A 325 14.09 -8.00 17.18
CA ILE A 325 13.00 -7.23 17.77
C ILE A 325 13.36 -6.88 19.21
N GLN A 326 13.27 -5.58 19.49
CA GLN A 326 13.39 -5.01 20.81
C GLN A 326 12.04 -4.44 21.23
N VAL A 327 11.85 -4.27 22.53
CA VAL A 327 10.70 -3.62 23.13
C VAL A 327 11.15 -2.41 23.93
N TYR A 328 10.31 -1.37 23.97
CA TYR A 328 10.59 -0.22 24.81
C TYR A 328 10.42 -0.56 26.29
N SER A 329 11.33 -0.02 27.10
CA SER A 329 11.32 -0.10 28.55
C SER A 329 11.75 1.25 29.14
N TYR A 330 11.65 1.37 30.46
CA TYR A 330 12.04 2.57 31.19
C TYR A 330 13.12 2.21 32.20
N ASN A 331 14.22 2.96 32.19
CA ASN A 331 15.25 2.91 33.21
C ASN A 331 15.25 4.25 33.96
N GLY A 332 14.48 4.33 35.05
CA GLY A 332 14.12 5.61 35.65
C GLY A 332 13.21 6.41 34.71
N ASP A 333 13.58 7.65 34.41
CA ASP A 333 12.85 8.54 33.49
C ASP A 333 13.30 8.40 32.02
N GLU A 334 14.35 7.61 31.74
CA GLU A 334 14.87 7.43 30.38
C GLU A 334 14.20 6.24 29.67
N ARG A 335 13.67 6.48 28.47
CA ARG A 335 13.14 5.44 27.58
C ARG A 335 14.32 4.74 26.89
N CYS A 336 14.41 3.42 27.08
CA CYS A 336 15.41 2.57 26.43
C CYS A 336 14.74 1.41 25.69
N THR A 337 15.52 0.62 24.95
CA THR A 337 15.05 -0.61 24.30
C THR A 337 15.75 -1.83 24.90
N ILE A 338 15.04 -2.94 25.03
CA ILE A 338 15.56 -4.22 25.50
C ILE A 338 15.14 -5.35 24.57
N PRO A 339 15.89 -6.46 24.46
CA PRO A 339 15.49 -7.59 23.61
C PRO A 339 14.12 -8.16 24.02
N LEU A 340 13.32 -8.61 23.05
CA LEU A 340 11.94 -9.08 23.23
C LEU A 340 11.73 -10.09 24.37
N GLY A 341 12.73 -10.93 24.67
CA GLY A 341 12.69 -11.94 25.75
C GLY A 341 13.24 -11.50 27.12
N SER A 342 13.71 -10.25 27.25
CA SER A 342 14.36 -9.75 28.49
C SER A 342 13.38 -9.08 29.46
N SER A 343 12.19 -8.72 29.00
CA SER A 343 11.09 -8.33 29.89
C SER A 343 10.51 -9.58 30.53
N GLY A 344 10.84 -9.85 31.79
CA GLY A 344 10.44 -11.05 32.53
C GLY A 344 8.97 -11.43 32.32
N ASP A 345 8.74 -12.70 32.02
CA ASP A 345 7.46 -13.43 31.97
C ASP A 345 6.20 -12.56 31.85
N ARG A 346 5.83 -12.18 30.62
CA ARG A 346 4.46 -11.74 30.34
C ARG A 346 3.54 -12.96 30.36
N LYS A 347 2.95 -13.25 31.52
CA LYS A 347 1.75 -14.09 31.66
C LYS A 347 0.51 -13.38 31.12
#